data_AF-A0A7K2KLQ3-F1
#
_entry.id   AF-A0A7K2KLQ3-F1
#
_cell.length_a   1.000
_cell.length_b   1.000
_cell.length_c   1.000
_cell.angle_alpha   90.00
_cell.angle_beta   90.00
_cell.angle_gamma   90.00
#
_symmetry.space_group_name_H-M   'P 1'
#
loop_
_entity.id
_entity.type
_entity.pdbx_description
1 polymer ?
#
loop_
_entity_poly.entity_id
_entity_poly.type
_entity_poly.pdbx_seq_one_letter_code
_entity_poly.pdbx_strand_id
1 'polypeptide(L)'
;MPTHEPRSVPGRRTVPFSVVDPATGEPFDEAPDQQPGELDDVIARAQRAWHGWREDPAARTVAMHAAADAVETAGDDLARLLTREQGKPLAESYAEVARTAARLRYFADLAPRTRRIDDGRPVRSEIRWRPL
;
A
#
# COMPACT_ATOMS: atom_id res chain seq x y z
N MET A 1 4.93 -24.39 6.64
CA MET A 1 3.88 -23.73 5.83
C MET A 1 4.43 -23.50 4.45
N PRO A 2 3.64 -23.66 3.37
CA PRO A 2 4.16 -23.40 2.04
C PRO A 2 4.45 -21.91 1.93
N THR A 3 5.73 -21.57 1.87
CA THR A 3 6.22 -20.28 1.40
C THR A 3 5.66 -20.10 0.00
N HIS A 4 4.68 -19.22 -0.15
CA HIS A 4 4.27 -18.77 -1.48
C HIS A 4 5.50 -18.10 -2.09
N GLU A 5 6.12 -18.76 -3.06
CA GLU A 5 7.17 -18.14 -3.85
C GLU A 5 6.60 -16.82 -4.41
N PRO A 6 7.26 -15.68 -4.16
CA PRO A 6 6.83 -14.42 -4.73
C PRO A 6 6.82 -14.60 -6.24
N ARG A 7 5.64 -14.40 -6.85
CA ARG A 7 5.43 -14.56 -8.28
C ARG A 7 6.26 -13.48 -8.98
N SER A 8 7.47 -13.84 -9.40
CA SER A 8 8.39 -12.94 -10.09
C SER A 8 7.78 -12.51 -11.42
N VAL A 9 7.76 -11.20 -11.66
CA VAL A 9 7.43 -10.67 -12.97
C VAL A 9 8.58 -11.07 -13.90
N PRO A 10 8.33 -11.65 -15.09
CA PRO A 10 9.39 -11.95 -16.04
C PRO A 10 10.00 -10.62 -16.51
N GLY A 11 11.18 -10.34 -15.98
CA GLY A 11 12.00 -9.17 -16.23
C GLY A 11 13.42 -9.52 -15.77
N ARG A 12 14.42 -8.96 -16.44
CA ARG A 12 15.85 -9.29 -16.36
C ARG A 12 16.28 -9.67 -14.93
N ARG A 13 16.98 -10.81 -14.75
CA ARG A 13 17.50 -11.26 -13.45
C ARG A 13 18.36 -10.15 -12.83
N THR A 14 17.85 -9.49 -11.79
CA THR A 14 18.63 -8.61 -10.94
C THR A 14 19.41 -9.45 -9.92
N VAL A 15 20.57 -8.95 -9.48
CA VAL A 15 21.29 -9.57 -8.37
C VAL A 15 20.55 -9.16 -7.10
N PRO A 16 19.92 -10.07 -6.35
CA PRO A 16 19.19 -9.68 -5.14
C PRO A 16 20.14 -9.11 -4.08
N PHE A 17 19.63 -8.28 -3.19
CA PHE A 17 20.36 -7.81 -2.01
C PHE A 17 19.85 -8.51 -0.75
N SER A 18 20.74 -8.75 0.22
CA SER A 18 20.39 -9.41 1.47
C SER A 18 19.61 -8.49 2.39
N VAL A 19 18.52 -8.99 2.96
CA VAL A 19 17.76 -8.36 4.04
C VAL A 19 18.38 -8.80 5.36
N VAL A 20 18.81 -7.85 6.17
CA VAL A 20 19.56 -8.09 7.41
C VAL A 20 18.65 -7.91 8.62
N ASP A 21 18.74 -8.84 9.56
CA ASP A 21 18.08 -8.73 10.86
C ASP A 21 18.92 -7.81 11.78
N PRO A 22 18.43 -6.61 12.13
CA PRO A 22 19.21 -5.66 12.92
C PRO A 22 19.47 -6.13 14.36
N ALA A 23 18.75 -7.14 14.86
CA ALA A 23 18.98 -7.69 16.19
C ALA A 23 20.20 -8.63 16.25
N THR A 24 20.56 -9.25 15.12
CA THR A 24 21.68 -10.21 15.02
C THR A 24 22.82 -9.71 14.15
N GLY A 25 22.54 -8.81 13.20
CA GLY A 25 23.47 -8.39 12.15
C GLY A 25 23.59 -9.38 11.00
N GLU A 26 22.80 -10.45 11.00
CA GLU A 26 22.90 -11.53 10.01
C GLU A 26 21.81 -11.42 8.94
N PRO A 27 22.11 -11.80 7.67
CA PRO A 27 21.11 -11.86 6.63
C PRO A 27 20.08 -12.97 6.93
N PHE A 28 18.82 -12.73 6.58
CA PHE A 28 17.77 -13.73 6.74
C PHE A 28 16.86 -13.95 5.54
N ASP A 29 16.90 -13.04 4.56
CA ASP A 29 16.14 -13.12 3.32
C ASP A 29 16.86 -12.34 2.22
N GLU A 30 16.31 -12.39 1.00
CA GLU A 30 16.80 -11.68 -0.17
C GLU A 30 15.66 -10.88 -0.83
N ALA A 31 15.94 -9.63 -1.21
CA ALA A 31 15.01 -8.78 -1.92
C ALA A 31 15.52 -8.46 -3.33
N PRO A 32 14.62 -8.31 -4.32
CA PRO A 32 15.02 -7.97 -5.69
C PRO A 32 15.61 -6.55 -5.76
N ASP A 33 16.76 -6.39 -6.41
CA ASP A 33 17.41 -5.09 -6.64
C ASP A 33 17.01 -4.50 -7.99
N GLN A 34 15.86 -3.80 -8.04
CA GLN A 34 15.41 -3.17 -9.29
C GLN A 34 16.37 -2.07 -9.75
N GLN A 35 16.81 -2.17 -11.00
CA GLN A 35 17.77 -1.22 -11.55
C GLN A 35 17.05 0.04 -12.04
N PRO A 36 17.68 1.23 -12.00
CA PRO A 36 17.05 2.48 -12.43
C PRO A 36 16.42 2.43 -13.84
N GLY A 37 17.02 1.67 -14.77
CA GLY A 37 16.49 1.52 -16.13
C GLY A 37 15.20 0.71 -16.24
N GLU A 38 14.78 0.01 -15.18
CA GLU A 38 13.51 -0.74 -15.13
C GLU A 38 12.35 0.13 -14.63
N LEU A 39 12.66 1.30 -14.05
CA LEU A 39 11.67 2.20 -13.45
C LEU A 39 10.71 2.79 -14.49
N ASP A 40 11.19 3.12 -15.68
CA ASP A 40 10.37 3.71 -16.74
C ASP A 40 9.22 2.79 -17.15
N ASP A 41 9.48 1.48 -17.26
CA ASP A 41 8.45 0.49 -17.58
C ASP A 41 7.44 0.33 -16.44
N VAL A 42 7.89 0.39 -15.18
CA VAL A 42 7.02 0.34 -14.00
C VAL A 42 6.09 1.55 -13.97
N ILE A 43 6.65 2.75 -14.17
CA ILE A 43 5.89 4.00 -14.21
C ILE A 43 4.91 3.98 -15.39
N ALA A 44 5.33 3.54 -16.57
CA ALA A 44 4.45 3.47 -17.73
C ALA A 44 3.27 2.50 -17.50
N ARG A 45 3.48 1.37 -16.80
CA ARG A 45 2.36 0.49 -16.40
C ARG A 45 1.41 1.18 -15.42
N ALA A 46 1.95 1.86 -14.42
CA ALA A 46 1.13 2.60 -13.44
C ALA A 46 0.32 3.72 -14.11
N GLN A 47 0.91 4.46 -15.04
CA GLN A 47 0.23 5.50 -15.83
C GLN A 47 -0.90 4.93 -16.68
N ARG A 48 -0.71 3.78 -17.34
CA ARG A 48 -1.78 3.12 -18.09
C ARG A 48 -2.94 2.70 -17.18
N ALA A 49 -2.65 2.15 -16.01
CA ALA A 49 -3.68 1.75 -15.04
C ALA A 49 -4.40 2.96 -14.41
N TRP A 50 -3.68 4.08 -14.23
CA TRP A 50 -4.20 5.28 -13.57
C TRP A 50 -5.49 5.81 -14.19
N HIS A 51 -5.58 5.85 -15.52
CA HIS A 51 -6.75 6.38 -16.21
C HIS A 51 -8.06 5.64 -15.87
N GLY A 52 -8.05 4.31 -15.90
CA GLY A 52 -9.22 3.53 -15.48
C GLY A 52 -9.44 3.62 -13.96
N TRP A 53 -8.35 3.58 -13.19
CA TRP A 53 -8.42 3.64 -11.73
C TRP A 53 -9.05 4.93 -11.21
N ARG A 54 -8.74 6.10 -11.79
CA ARG A 54 -9.28 7.40 -11.34
C ARG A 54 -10.77 7.57 -11.66
N GLU A 55 -11.28 6.94 -12.71
CA GLU A 55 -12.65 7.07 -13.18
C GLU A 55 -13.65 6.18 -12.44
N ASP A 56 -13.18 5.14 -11.73
CA ASP A 56 -14.04 4.18 -11.04
C ASP A 56 -13.87 4.21 -9.50
N PRO A 57 -14.56 5.11 -8.78
CA PRO A 57 -14.54 5.14 -7.32
C PRO A 57 -15.00 3.84 -6.66
N ALA A 58 -15.94 3.11 -7.26
CA ALA A 58 -16.49 1.90 -6.66
C ALA A 58 -15.45 0.77 -6.66
N ALA A 59 -14.76 0.57 -7.79
CA ALA A 59 -13.66 -0.39 -7.87
C ALA A 59 -12.54 -0.06 -6.87
N ARG A 60 -12.23 1.22 -6.66
CA ARG A 60 -11.24 1.64 -5.66
C ARG A 60 -11.65 1.26 -4.24
N THR A 61 -12.89 1.58 -3.84
CA THR A 61 -13.41 1.20 -2.51
C THR A 61 -13.36 -0.31 -2.30
N VAL A 62 -13.81 -1.10 -3.29
CA VAL A 62 -13.76 -2.57 -3.22
C VAL A 62 -12.32 -3.08 -3.07
N ALA A 63 -11.39 -2.57 -3.88
CA ALA A 63 -9.99 -2.97 -3.83
C ALA A 63 -9.30 -2.60 -2.50
N MET A 64 -9.62 -1.43 -1.93
CA MET A 64 -9.05 -1.01 -0.64
C MET A 64 -9.58 -1.83 0.53
N HIS A 65 -10.86 -2.20 0.53
CA HIS A 65 -11.42 -3.14 1.52
C HIS A 65 -10.77 -4.53 1.40
N ALA A 66 -10.65 -5.05 0.17
CA ALA A 66 -9.97 -6.32 -0.07
C ALA A 66 -8.50 -6.30 0.39
N ALA A 67 -7.80 -5.19 0.19
CA ALA A 67 -6.44 -5.00 0.68
C ALA A 67 -6.39 -4.99 2.22
N ALA A 68 -7.36 -4.37 2.89
CA ALA A 68 -7.44 -4.37 4.34
C ALA A 68 -7.63 -5.79 4.90
N ASP A 69 -8.53 -6.57 4.28
CA ASP A 69 -8.80 -7.96 4.66
C ASP A 69 -7.56 -8.83 4.46
N ALA A 70 -6.82 -8.63 3.36
CA ALA A 70 -5.57 -9.34 3.10
C ALA A 70 -4.49 -9.01 4.14
N VAL A 71 -4.33 -7.74 4.53
CA VAL A 71 -3.37 -7.31 5.56
C VAL A 71 -3.70 -7.93 6.91
N GLU A 72 -4.97 -7.98 7.31
CA GLU A 72 -5.37 -8.61 8.57
C GLU A 72 -5.17 -10.12 8.55
N THR A 73 -5.54 -10.77 7.44
CA THR A 73 -5.35 -12.21 7.25
C THR A 73 -3.88 -12.61 7.36
N ALA A 74 -2.98 -11.80 6.79
CA ALA A 74 -1.53 -12.02 6.85
C ALA A 74 -0.87 -11.42 8.10
N GLY A 75 -1.64 -10.92 9.07
CA GLY A 75 -1.12 -10.00 10.08
C GLY A 75 -0.05 -10.60 11.00
N ASP A 76 -0.15 -11.88 11.30
CA ASP A 76 0.82 -12.60 12.14
C ASP A 76 2.19 -12.74 11.44
N ASP A 77 2.18 -13.02 10.14
CA ASP A 77 3.40 -13.14 9.33
C ASP A 77 4.01 -11.76 9.08
N LEU A 78 3.18 -10.76 8.75
CA LEU A 78 3.63 -9.38 8.55
C LEU A 78 4.24 -8.78 9.83
N ALA A 79 3.66 -9.05 11.01
CA ALA A 79 4.20 -8.53 12.26
C ALA A 79 5.60 -9.11 12.57
N ARG A 80 5.80 -10.41 12.36
CA ARG A 80 7.11 -11.05 12.54
C ARG A 80 8.13 -10.55 11.52
N LEU A 81 7.74 -10.41 10.25
CA LEU A 81 8.59 -9.87 9.20
C LEU A 81 9.04 -8.44 9.54
N LEU A 82 8.10 -7.55 9.89
CA LEU A 82 8.39 -6.17 10.26
C LEU A 82 9.33 -6.05 11.46
N THR A 83 9.17 -6.90 12.48
CA THR A 83 10.10 -6.94 13.61
C THR A 83 11.48 -7.40 13.17
N ARG A 84 11.57 -8.39 12.29
CA ARG A 84 12.84 -8.90 11.79
C ARG A 84 13.56 -7.93 10.86
N GLU A 85 12.83 -7.13 10.08
CA GLU A 85 13.42 -6.12 9.20
C GLU A 85 13.83 -4.84 9.94
N GLN A 86 13.10 -4.46 10.99
CA GLN A 86 13.26 -3.13 11.62
C GLN A 86 13.76 -3.16 13.07
N GLY A 87 13.78 -4.33 13.72
CA GLY A 87 14.20 -4.50 15.11
C GLY A 87 13.21 -4.00 16.16
N LYS A 88 12.01 -3.56 15.75
CA LYS A 88 10.98 -3.05 16.68
C LYS A 88 10.31 -4.19 17.46
N PRO A 89 9.86 -3.94 18.71
CA PRO A 89 9.14 -4.94 19.50
C PRO A 89 7.93 -5.50 18.75
N LEU A 90 7.69 -6.81 18.87
CA LEU A 90 6.63 -7.50 18.13
C LEU A 90 5.23 -6.89 18.35
N ALA A 91 4.96 -6.40 19.57
CA ALA A 91 3.70 -5.71 19.88
C ALA A 91 3.50 -4.42 19.05
N GLU A 92 4.58 -3.68 18.77
CA GLU A 92 4.52 -2.49 17.91
C GLU A 92 4.28 -2.86 16.45
N SER A 93 4.86 -3.95 15.97
CA SER A 93 4.60 -4.49 14.63
C SER A 93 3.14 -4.89 14.45
N TYR A 94 2.53 -5.59 15.43
CA TYR A 94 1.09 -5.88 15.38
C TYR A 94 0.24 -4.61 15.35
N ALA A 95 0.59 -3.62 16.18
CA ALA A 95 -0.12 -2.33 16.19
C ALA A 95 0.00 -1.61 14.84
N GLU A 96 1.14 -1.71 14.16
CA GLU A 96 1.34 -1.14 12.82
C GLU A 96 0.51 -1.83 11.75
N VAL A 97 0.50 -3.16 11.71
CA VAL A 97 -0.33 -3.95 10.80
C VAL A 97 -1.81 -3.59 10.98
N ALA A 98 -2.29 -3.55 12.23
CA ALA A 98 -3.66 -3.17 12.54
C ALA A 98 -3.99 -1.74 12.09
N ARG A 99 -3.09 -0.77 12.33
CA ARG A 99 -3.26 0.61 11.84
C ARG A 99 -3.28 0.70 10.31
N THR A 100 -2.51 -0.14 9.62
CA THR A 100 -2.49 -0.19 8.15
C THR A 100 -3.83 -0.67 7.60
N ALA A 101 -4.37 -1.77 8.11
CA ALA A 101 -5.70 -2.26 7.72
C ALA A 101 -6.80 -1.23 8.05
N ALA A 102 -6.75 -0.63 9.24
CA ALA A 102 -7.71 0.41 9.63
C ALA A 102 -7.66 1.63 8.71
N ARG A 103 -6.46 2.06 8.28
CA ARG A 103 -6.31 3.18 7.33
C ARG A 103 -6.86 2.83 5.95
N LEU A 104 -6.63 1.62 5.45
CA LEU A 104 -7.18 1.17 4.19
C LEU A 104 -8.72 1.25 4.21
N ARG A 105 -9.37 0.73 5.26
CA ARG A 105 -10.84 0.84 5.40
C ARG A 105 -11.31 2.28 5.53
N TYR A 106 -10.64 3.08 6.36
CA TYR A 106 -10.98 4.49 6.53
C TYR A 106 -11.00 5.25 5.20
N PHE A 107 -9.96 5.08 4.37
CA PHE A 107 -9.89 5.75 3.08
C PHE A 107 -10.82 5.13 2.03
N ALA A 108 -11.12 3.83 2.12
CA ALA A 108 -12.11 3.17 1.26
C ALA A 108 -13.51 3.77 1.45
N ASP A 109 -13.85 4.08 2.71
CA ASP A 109 -15.16 4.63 3.12
C ASP A 109 -15.20 6.17 3.12
N LEU A 110 -14.04 6.82 2.91
CA LEU A 110 -13.95 8.26 2.82
C LEU A 110 -14.60 8.74 1.52
N ALA A 111 -15.89 9.08 1.59
CA ALA A 111 -16.64 9.69 0.51
C ALA A 111 -16.74 11.22 0.72
N PRO A 112 -15.79 12.02 0.21
CA PRO A 112 -15.87 13.47 0.34
C PRO A 112 -17.10 13.99 -0.42
N ARG A 113 -18.11 14.44 0.34
CA ARG A 113 -19.34 14.97 -0.22
C ARG A 113 -19.16 16.41 -0.67
N THR A 114 -19.95 16.84 -1.65
CA THR A 114 -20.07 18.25 -1.97
C THR A 114 -20.58 18.99 -0.73
N ARG A 115 -19.80 19.95 -0.24
CA ARG A 115 -20.16 20.74 0.94
C ARG A 115 -20.53 22.15 0.50
N ARG A 116 -21.73 22.59 0.84
CA ARG A 116 -22.11 24.00 0.67
C ARG A 116 -21.34 24.86 1.67
N ILE A 117 -20.83 25.99 1.20
CA ILE A 117 -20.31 27.05 2.06
C ILE A 117 -21.41 28.10 2.19
N ASP A 118 -21.72 28.47 3.42
CA ASP A 118 -22.55 29.64 3.73
C ASP A 118 -21.65 30.70 4.36
N ASP A 119 -21.43 31.79 3.63
CA ASP A 119 -20.63 32.94 4.06
C ASP A 119 -21.48 34.22 4.15
N GLY A 120 -22.82 34.09 4.18
CA GLY A 120 -23.76 35.21 4.26
C GLY A 120 -23.90 36.04 2.98
N ARG A 121 -23.19 35.71 1.90
CA ARG A 121 -23.31 36.38 0.60
C ARG A 121 -24.45 35.75 -0.21
N PRO A 122 -25.14 36.51 -1.09
CA PRO A 122 -26.22 35.98 -1.93
C PRO A 122 -25.68 35.20 -3.15
N VAL A 123 -24.67 34.34 -2.93
CA VAL A 123 -24.04 33.51 -3.96
C VAL A 123 -24.01 32.05 -3.51
N ARG A 124 -24.05 31.12 -4.45
CA ARG A 124 -23.92 29.67 -4.16
C ARG A 124 -22.44 29.28 -4.21
N SER A 125 -21.88 28.99 -3.04
CA SER A 125 -20.50 28.51 -2.89
C SER A 125 -20.49 27.03 -2.48
N GLU A 126 -19.68 26.21 -3.15
CA GLU A 126 -19.57 24.77 -2.87
C GLU A 126 -18.12 24.29 -2.94
N ILE A 127 -17.74 23.41 -2.03
CA ILE A 127 -16.51 22.62 -2.13
C ILE A 127 -16.87 21.28 -2.74
N ARG A 128 -16.28 21.00 -3.90
CA ARG A 128 -16.40 19.71 -4.57
C ARG A 128 -15.03 19.06 -4.59
N TRP A 129 -14.97 17.82 -4.14
CA TRP A 129 -13.79 17.01 -4.35
C TRP A 129 -13.75 16.54 -5.80
N ARG A 130 -12.69 16.89 -6.52
CA ARG A 130 -12.42 16.41 -7.87
C ARG A 130 -11.15 15.57 -7.83
N PRO A 131 -11.20 14.28 -8.21
CA PRO A 131 -9.99 13.49 -8.36
C PRO A 131 -9.08 14.14 -9.42
N LEU A 132 -7.78 14.21 -9.13
CA LEU A 132 -6.74 14.72 -10.02
C LEU A 132 -6.65 13.92 -11.31
#